data_AF-A0A1E5WAH0-F1
#
_entry.id   AF-A0A1E5WAH0-F1
#
_cell.length_a   1.000
_cell.length_b   1.000
_cell.length_c   1.000
_cell.angle_alpha   90.00
_cell.angle_beta   90.00
_cell.angle_gamma   90.00
#
_symmetry.space_group_name_H-M   'P 1'
#
loop_
_entity.id
_entity.type
_entity.pdbx_description
1 polymer ?
#
loop_
_entity_poly.entity_id
_entity_poly.type
_entity_poly.pdbx_seq_one_letter_code
_entity_poly.pdbx_strand_id
1 'polypeptide(L)' 'LKPTEPLSLLHVTPPFEILATLQVIPDLARCDILQSYEKFILNEHLFQALMKLPIAMRKE' A
#
# COMPACT_ATOMS: atom_id res chain seq x y z
N LEU A 1 17.93 16.10 29.19
CA LEU A 1 17.03 15.14 28.50
C LEU A 1 16.64 15.77 27.17
N LYS A 2 17.19 15.29 26.04
CA LYS A 2 16.72 15.75 24.72
C LYS A 2 15.30 15.23 24.52
N PRO A 3 14.35 16.03 24.01
CA PRO A 3 13.05 15.50 23.63
C PRO A 3 13.29 14.49 22.52
N THR A 4 12.88 13.24 22.74
CA THR A 4 12.72 12.29 21.66
C THR A 4 11.70 12.92 20.73
N GLU A 5 12.11 13.34 19.52
CA GLU A 5 11.16 13.71 18.47
C GLU A 5 10.11 12.60 18.41
N PRO A 6 8.80 12.93 18.39
CA PRO A 6 7.80 11.91 18.20
C PRO A 6 8.18 11.22 16.90
N LEU A 7 8.50 9.92 16.99
CA LEU A 7 8.69 9.04 15.84
C LEU A 7 7.58 9.44 14.89
N SER A 8 7.95 10.08 13.77
CA SER A 8 7.01 10.67 12.82
C SER A 8 5.91 9.65 12.68
N LEU A 9 4.70 9.97 13.17
CA LEU A 9 3.57 9.03 13.19
C LEU A 9 3.58 8.38 11.81
N LEU A 10 4.01 7.11 11.73
CA LEU A 10 4.07 6.38 10.47
C LEU A 10 2.69 6.59 9.89
N HIS A 11 2.61 7.35 8.80
CA HIS A 11 1.34 7.78 8.27
C HIS A 11 0.76 6.55 7.58
N VAL A 12 0.17 5.67 8.40
CA VAL A 12 -0.30 4.37 7.97
C VAL A 12 -1.42 4.61 6.99
N THR A 13 -1.18 4.19 5.76
CA THR A 13 -2.18 4.24 4.70
C THR A 13 -3.43 3.48 5.18
N PRO A 14 -4.61 4.14 5.23
CA PRO A 14 -5.83 3.48 5.68
C PRO A 14 -6.14 2.25 4.80
N PRO A 15 -6.63 1.13 5.39
CA PRO A 15 -6.92 -0.06 4.60
C PRO A 15 -7.89 0.17 3.44
N PHE A 16 -8.88 1.05 3.60
CA PHE A 16 -9.81 1.36 2.51
C PHE A 16 -9.12 2.03 1.31
N GLU A 17 -8.07 2.83 1.53
CA GLU A 17 -7.28 3.45 0.47
C GLU A 17 -6.40 2.43 -0.26
N ILE A 18 -5.85 1.45 0.47
CA ILE A 18 -5.10 0.33 -0.12
C ILE A 18 -6.02 -0.46 -1.06
N LEU A 19 -7.23 -0.81 -0.60
CA LEU A 19 -8.20 -1.55 -1.41
C LEU A 19 -8.64 -0.75 -2.65
N ALA A 20 -8.94 0.54 -2.48
CA ALA A 20 -9.31 1.41 -3.59
C ALA A 20 -8.19 1.52 -4.64
N THR A 21 -6.93 1.62 -4.18
CA THR A 21 -5.75 1.64 -5.06
C THR A 21 -5.61 0.36 -5.86
N LEU A 22 -5.86 -0.80 -5.25
CA LEU A 22 -5.82 -2.09 -5.95
C LEU A 22 -6.93 -2.22 -7.00
N GLN A 23 -8.11 -1.68 -6.71
CA GLN A 23 -9.27 -1.74 -7.61
C GLN A 23 -9.11 -0.88 -8.88
N VAL A 24 -8.24 0.14 -8.86
CA VAL A 24 -7.95 0.97 -10.04
C VAL A 24 -6.87 0.36 -10.95
N ILE A 25 -6.20 -0.72 -10.54
CA ILE A 25 -5.19 -1.39 -11.37
C ILE A 25 -5.93 -2.16 -12.48
N PRO A 26 -5.69 -1.82 -13.76
CA PRO A 26 -6.37 -2.47 -14.87
C PRO A 26 -5.97 -3.95 -14.96
N ASP A 27 -6.94 -4.80 -15.31
CA ASP A 27 -6.78 -6.25 -15.50
C ASP A 27 -6.29 -7.05 -14.27
N LEU A 28 -6.24 -6.45 -13.08
CA LEU A 28 -5.86 -7.16 -11.86
C LEU A 28 -7.00 -8.08 -11.42
N ALA A 29 -6.75 -9.39 -11.34
CA ALA A 29 -7.79 -10.34 -10.98
C ALA A 29 -8.24 -10.14 -9.53
N ARG A 30 -9.52 -10.42 -9.25
CA ARG A 30 -10.07 -10.29 -7.89
C ARG A 30 -9.30 -11.10 -6.84
N CYS A 31 -8.80 -12.28 -7.21
CA CYS A 31 -7.98 -13.11 -6.33
C CYS A 31 -6.65 -12.42 -5.96
N ASP A 32 -6.02 -11.75 -6.93
CA ASP A 32 -4.75 -11.04 -6.74
C ASP A 32 -4.95 -9.75 -5.92
N ILE A 33 -6.09 -9.07 -6.07
CA ILE A 33 -6.49 -7.94 -5.22
C ILE A 33 -6.52 -8.38 -3.75
N LEU A 34 -7.19 -9.49 -3.43
CA LEU A 34 -7.31 -9.96 -2.05
C LEU A 34 -5.95 -10.35 -1.45
N GLN A 35 -5.12 -11.08 -2.22
CA GLN A 35 -3.77 -11.46 -1.77
C GLN A 35 -2.87 -10.24 -1.56
N SER A 36 -2.96 -9.25 -2.44
CA SER A 36 -2.15 -8.03 -2.34
C SER A 36 -2.61 -7.15 -1.17
N TYR A 37 -3.92 -7.05 -0.96
CA TYR A 37 -4.51 -6.31 0.16
C TYR A 37 -4.01 -6.82 1.51
N GLU A 38 -4.01 -8.14 1.72
CA GLU A 38 -3.48 -8.76 2.93
C GLU A 38 -1.99 -8.42 3.15
N LYS A 39 -1.18 -8.50 2.08
CA LYS A 39 0.25 -8.15 2.14
C LYS A 39 0.49 -6.69 2.50
N PHE A 40 -0.29 -5.77 1.93
CA PHE A 40 -0.08 -4.33 2.10
C PHE A 40 -0.56 -3.79 3.44
N ILE A 41 -1.61 -4.37 4.03
CA ILE A 41 -2.02 -4.01 5.41
C ILE A 41 -0.92 -4.34 6.42
N LEU A 42 -0.21 -5.46 6.21
CA LEU A 42 0.85 -5.92 7.10
C LEU A 42 2.19 -5.24 6.83
N ASN A 43 2.37 -4.66 5.65
CA ASN A 43 3.62 -4.03 5.24
C ASN A 43 3.40 -2.78 4.38
N GLU A 44 3.35 -1.64 5.06
CA GLU A 44 3.21 -0.34 4.42
C GLU A 44 4.35 0.00 3.45
N HIS A 45 5.59 -0.43 3.72
CA HIS A 45 6.71 -0.14 2.84
C HIS A 45 6.52 -0.76 1.45
N LEU A 46 5.90 -1.95 1.40
CA LEU A 46 5.58 -2.61 0.13
C LEU A 46 4.53 -1.83 -0.65
N PHE A 47 3.51 -1.31 0.03
CA PHE A 47 2.49 -0.45 -0.60
C PHE A 47 3.11 0.84 -1.14
N GLN A 48 3.97 1.51 -0.35
CA GLN A 48 4.67 2.71 -0.79
C GLN A 48 5.60 2.44 -1.99
N ALA A 49 6.23 1.26 -2.05
CA ALA A 49 7.02 0.86 -3.21
C ALA A 49 6.14 0.68 -4.46
N LEU A 50 4.99 0.01 -4.34
CA LEU A 50 4.01 -0.13 -5.42
C LEU A 50 3.55 1.24 -5.95
N MET A 51 3.32 2.20 -5.05
CA MET A 51 2.89 3.55 -5.41
C MET A 51 3.93 4.34 -6.21
N LYS A 52 5.20 3.97 -6.14
CA LYS A 52 6.27 4.55 -6.97
C LYS A 52 6.33 3.98 -8.39
N LEU A 53 5.65 2.86 -8.65
CA LEU A 53 5.57 2.27 -9.98
C LEU A 53 4.51 2.95 -10.85
N PRO A 54 4.72 3.04 -12.18
CA PRO A 54 3.68 3.40 -13.12
C PRO A 54 2.49 2.45 -13.02
N ILE A 55 1.26 2.96 -13.18
CA ILE A 55 0.03 2.15 -13.01
C ILE A 55 0.00 0.90 -13.91
N ALA A 56 0.59 0.97 -15.10
CA ALA A 56 0.67 -0.14 -16.05
C ALA A 56 1.51 -1.32 -15.53
N MET A 57 2.45 -1.06 -14.61
CA MET A 57 3.37 -2.07 -14.03
C MET A 57 2.88 -2.61 -12.69
N ARG A 58 1.82 -2.04 -12.09
CA ARG A 58 1.37 -2.42 -10.74
C ARG A 58 0.64 -3.76 -10.66
N LYS A 59 0.38 -4.40 -11.81
CA LYS A 59 -0.25 -5.72 -11.91
C LYS A 59 0.74 -6.88 -12.02
N GLU A 60 2.03 -6.57 -12.14
CA GLU A 60 3.15 -7.54 -12.24
C GLU A 60 3.66 -7.92 -10.85
#